data_AF-A0A4V3DEC0-F1
#
_entry.id   AF-A0A4V3DEC0-F1
#
_cell.length_a   1.000
_cell.length_b   1.000
_cell.length_c   1.000
_cell.angle_alpha   90.00
_cell.angle_beta   90.00
_cell.angle_gamma   90.00
#
_symmetry.space_group_name_H-M   'P 1'
#
loop_
_entity.id
_entity.type
_entity.pdbx_description
1 polymer ?
#
loop_
_entity_poly.entity_id
_entity_poly.type
_entity_poly.pdbx_seq_one_letter_code
_entity_poly.pdbx_strand_id
1 'polypeptide(L)'
;MKAEIRKIATFVEETHREMDKGINPPTRRAAAVAVIANPFAGKYVEDLTPLMEIGEELGRLLTEKAVAALGIEGARAESYGKAAAVGENGELEHAAAILHPKMGAPVRKVLEKGAALIPSSKKRGGLGCVLDVPLGHKDAAYVRSHFDGMEVQINDAPRANEIMVAIAVTDSGRPLPRVGGLTKAEIKGEDGLR
;
A
#
# COMPACT_ATOMS: atom_id res chain seq x y z
N MET A 1 3.02 -15.29 -13.81
CA MET A 1 3.39 -14.40 -12.70
C MET A 1 4.85 -14.67 -12.40
N LYS A 2 5.70 -13.64 -12.46
CA LYS A 2 7.15 -13.69 -12.17
C LYS A 2 7.42 -13.85 -10.67
N ALA A 3 6.50 -13.39 -9.82
CA ALA A 3 6.61 -13.50 -8.38
C ALA A 3 6.43 -14.95 -7.90
N GLU A 4 7.38 -15.47 -7.13
CA GLU A 4 7.23 -16.72 -6.38
C GLU A 4 6.58 -16.41 -5.02
N ILE A 5 5.25 -16.49 -4.95
CA ILE A 5 4.47 -16.13 -3.76
C ILE A 5 4.35 -17.33 -2.81
N ARG A 6 4.85 -17.18 -1.58
CA ARG A 6 4.64 -18.16 -0.50
C ARG A 6 3.31 -17.96 0.21
N LYS A 7 2.92 -16.71 0.46
CA LYS A 7 1.74 -16.38 1.27
C LYS A 7 1.10 -15.08 0.78
N ILE A 8 -0.23 -15.02 0.87
CA ILE A 8 -0.99 -13.77 0.79
C ILE A 8 -1.84 -13.64 2.04
N ALA A 9 -1.86 -12.46 2.64
CA ALA A 9 -2.76 -12.09 3.73
C ALA A 9 -3.56 -10.85 3.34
N THR A 10 -4.77 -10.72 3.88
CA THR A 10 -5.60 -9.52 3.71
C THR A 10 -6.16 -9.12 5.06
N PHE A 11 -6.08 -7.82 5.35
CA PHE A 11 -6.49 -7.21 6.59
C PHE A 11 -7.57 -6.19 6.28
N VAL A 12 -8.60 -6.12 7.12
CA VAL A 12 -9.63 -5.08 7.08
C VAL A 12 -9.76 -4.51 8.48
N GLU A 13 -9.73 -3.20 8.58
CA GLU A 13 -9.99 -2.47 9.80
C GLU A 13 -11.17 -1.52 9.59
N GLU A 14 -12.09 -1.49 10.55
CA GLU A 14 -13.22 -0.57 10.58
C GLU A 14 -13.23 0.21 11.89
N THR A 15 -13.28 1.54 11.80
CA THR A 15 -13.41 2.39 12.97
C THR A 15 -14.85 2.85 13.12
N HIS A 16 -15.56 2.26 14.08
CA HIS A 16 -16.97 2.53 14.37
C HIS A 16 -17.17 3.69 15.37
N ARG A 17 -16.14 3.98 16.17
CA ARG A 17 -16.18 5.04 17.18
C ARG A 17 -14.78 5.59 17.44
N GLU A 18 -14.64 6.91 17.55
CA GLU A 18 -13.40 7.56 17.95
C GLU A 18 -13.71 8.76 18.85
N MET A 19 -12.96 8.95 19.94
CA MET A 19 -13.20 10.01 20.94
C MET A 19 -14.67 10.10 21.36
N ASP A 20 -15.25 8.95 21.72
CA ASP A 20 -16.66 8.78 22.09
C ASP A 20 -17.70 9.16 21.03
N LYS A 21 -17.31 9.55 19.81
CA LYS A 21 -18.22 9.85 18.70
C LYS A 21 -18.40 8.64 17.80
N GLY A 22 -19.66 8.26 17.55
CA GLY A 22 -19.98 7.25 16.54
C GLY A 22 -19.60 7.73 15.14
N ILE A 23 -19.08 6.82 14.31
CA ILE A 23 -18.67 7.05 12.94
C ILE A 23 -19.63 6.28 12.03
N ASN A 24 -20.45 6.99 11.26
CA ASN A 24 -21.48 6.39 10.40
C ASN A 24 -21.48 7.06 9.01
N PRO A 25 -21.13 6.32 7.93
CA PRO A 25 -20.62 4.94 7.96
C PRO A 25 -19.24 4.85 8.64
N PRO A 26 -18.85 3.70 9.22
CA PRO A 26 -17.50 3.48 9.73
C PRO A 26 -16.44 3.80 8.67
N THR A 27 -15.32 4.39 9.08
CA THR A 27 -14.17 4.52 8.17
C THR A 27 -13.48 3.18 8.03
N ARG A 28 -13.11 2.80 6.80
CA ARG A 28 -12.55 1.48 6.52
C ARG A 28 -11.26 1.57 5.75
N ARG A 29 -10.34 0.66 6.08
CA ARG A 29 -9.08 0.47 5.36
C ARG A 29 -8.79 -1.01 5.23
N ALA A 30 -8.26 -1.40 4.08
CA ALA A 30 -7.83 -2.76 3.83
C ALA A 30 -6.42 -2.77 3.27
N ALA A 31 -5.64 -3.79 3.65
CA ALA A 31 -4.34 -4.04 3.09
C ALA A 31 -4.24 -5.49 2.62
N ALA A 32 -3.72 -5.67 1.41
CA ALA A 32 -3.31 -6.97 0.91
C ALA A 32 -1.79 -7.05 0.90
N VAL A 33 -1.27 -8.17 1.40
CA VAL A 33 0.17 -8.39 1.60
C VAL A 33 0.57 -9.68 0.92
N ALA A 34 1.59 -9.65 0.07
CA ALA A 34 2.24 -10.84 -0.47
C ALA A 34 3.61 -11.04 0.18
N VAL A 35 3.94 -12.28 0.51
CA VAL A 35 5.29 -12.70 0.89
C VAL A 35 5.87 -13.49 -0.27
N ILE A 36 6.97 -13.00 -0.82
CA ILE A 36 7.61 -13.57 -2.01
C ILE A 36 9.06 -13.97 -1.72
N ALA A 37 9.59 -14.90 -2.50
CA ALA A 37 11.03 -15.13 -2.55
C ALA A 37 11.74 -13.87 -3.08
N ASN A 38 12.88 -13.51 -2.47
CA ASN A 38 13.78 -12.48 -2.96
C ASN A 38 14.79 -13.10 -3.95
N PRO A 39 14.71 -12.81 -5.27
CA PRO A 39 15.62 -13.38 -6.27
C PRO A 39 17.09 -12.93 -6.10
N PHE A 40 17.33 -11.92 -5.26
CA PHE A 40 18.63 -11.31 -5.02
C PHE A 40 19.14 -11.48 -3.59
N ALA A 41 18.50 -12.34 -2.78
CA ALA A 41 19.01 -12.62 -1.44
C ALA A 41 20.46 -13.18 -1.48
N GLY A 42 21.32 -12.66 -0.61
CA GLY A 42 22.70 -13.09 -0.41
C GLY A 42 23.71 -12.63 -1.47
N LYS A 43 23.30 -11.76 -2.40
CA LYS A 43 24.18 -11.23 -3.47
C LYS A 43 23.88 -9.77 -3.76
N TYR A 44 24.90 -9.06 -4.23
CA TYR A 44 24.78 -7.69 -4.75
C TYR A 44 24.57 -7.76 -6.26
N VAL A 45 23.55 -7.06 -6.77
CA VAL A 45 23.17 -7.06 -8.19
C VAL A 45 22.84 -5.64 -8.61
N GLU A 46 23.51 -5.15 -9.65
CA GLU A 46 23.27 -3.80 -10.19
C GLU A 46 21.90 -3.68 -10.89
N ASP A 47 21.55 -4.68 -11.70
CA ASP A 47 20.28 -4.68 -12.41
C ASP A 47 19.14 -5.26 -11.57
N LEU A 48 18.36 -4.37 -10.96
CA LEU A 48 17.19 -4.71 -10.16
C LEU A 48 15.88 -4.74 -10.99
N THR A 49 15.95 -4.64 -12.32
CA THR A 49 14.78 -4.68 -13.22
C THR A 49 13.83 -5.86 -12.93
N PRO A 50 14.31 -7.09 -12.65
CA PRO A 50 13.42 -8.20 -12.31
C PRO A 50 12.49 -7.93 -11.11
N LEU A 51 12.98 -7.23 -10.07
CA LEU A 51 12.14 -6.84 -8.94
C LEU A 51 11.10 -5.78 -9.31
N MET A 52 11.44 -4.85 -10.22
CA MET A 52 10.50 -3.84 -10.70
C MET A 52 9.34 -4.47 -11.48
N GLU A 53 9.61 -5.50 -12.28
CA GLU A 53 8.61 -6.25 -13.03
C GLU A 53 7.72 -7.10 -12.11
N ILE A 54 8.31 -7.74 -11.09
CA ILE A 54 7.55 -8.41 -10.03
C ILE A 54 6.63 -7.41 -9.32
N GLY A 55 7.15 -6.22 -9.00
CA GLY A 55 6.38 -5.14 -8.39
C GLY A 55 5.17 -4.69 -9.22
N GLU A 56 5.32 -4.63 -10.54
CA GLU A 56 4.22 -4.33 -11.46
C GLU A 56 3.09 -5.35 -11.37
N GLU A 57 3.41 -6.65 -11.41
CA GLU A 57 2.40 -7.71 -11.29
C GLU A 57 1.73 -7.73 -9.91
N LEU A 58 2.52 -7.61 -8.84
CA LEU A 58 1.98 -7.54 -7.48
C LEU A 58 1.12 -6.29 -7.25
N GLY A 59 1.45 -5.18 -7.91
CA GLY A 59 0.68 -3.95 -7.87
C GLY A 59 -0.78 -4.17 -8.25
N ARG A 60 -1.01 -4.90 -9.35
CA ARG A 60 -2.37 -5.27 -9.76
C ARG A 60 -3.03 -6.21 -8.75
N LEU A 61 -2.37 -7.33 -8.46
CA LEU A 61 -2.92 -8.41 -7.63
C LEU A 61 -3.34 -7.93 -6.24
N LEU A 62 -2.47 -7.17 -5.56
CA LEU A 62 -2.70 -6.72 -4.20
C LEU A 62 -3.79 -5.64 -4.15
N THR A 63 -3.84 -4.75 -5.14
CA THR A 63 -4.92 -3.75 -5.23
C THR A 63 -6.28 -4.41 -5.42
N GLU A 64 -6.39 -5.38 -6.34
CA GLU A 64 -7.63 -6.13 -6.56
C GLU A 64 -8.10 -6.85 -5.28
N LYS A 65 -7.17 -7.42 -4.51
CA LYS A 65 -7.49 -8.06 -3.23
C LYS A 65 -7.94 -7.06 -2.15
N ALA A 66 -7.28 -5.92 -2.02
CA ALA A 66 -7.64 -4.90 -1.04
C ALA A 66 -9.03 -4.30 -1.34
N VAL A 67 -9.31 -3.99 -2.61
CA VAL A 67 -10.62 -3.50 -3.08
C VAL A 67 -11.71 -4.54 -2.84
N ALA A 68 -11.46 -5.81 -3.20
CA ALA A 68 -12.40 -6.90 -2.96
C ALA A 68 -12.70 -7.09 -1.46
N ALA A 69 -11.69 -6.94 -0.58
CA ALA A 69 -11.87 -7.06 0.86
C ALA A 69 -12.70 -5.93 1.47
N LEU A 70 -12.66 -4.72 0.89
CA LEU A 70 -13.58 -3.63 1.25
C LEU A 70 -15.00 -3.82 0.70
N GLY A 71 -15.18 -4.74 -0.26
CA GLY A 71 -16.46 -4.95 -0.95
C GLY A 71 -16.89 -3.73 -1.77
N ILE A 72 -15.93 -3.02 -2.37
CA ILE A 72 -16.18 -1.80 -3.16
C ILE A 72 -15.72 -1.97 -4.60
N GLU A 73 -16.19 -1.11 -5.48
CA GLU A 73 -15.59 -0.91 -6.81
C GLU A 73 -14.31 -0.07 -6.70
N GLY A 74 -13.39 -0.22 -7.67
CA GLY A 74 -12.11 0.48 -7.66
C GLY A 74 -12.25 2.01 -7.58
N ALA A 75 -13.21 2.57 -8.32
CA ALA A 75 -13.51 4.01 -8.31
C ALA A 75 -13.91 4.57 -6.93
N ARG A 76 -14.37 3.72 -6.01
CA ARG A 76 -14.82 4.11 -4.66
C ARG A 76 -13.68 4.24 -3.65
N ALA A 77 -12.47 3.76 -3.99
CA ALA A 77 -11.32 3.97 -3.14
C ALA A 77 -11.02 5.47 -2.97
N GLU A 78 -10.64 5.91 -1.77
CA GLU A 78 -10.28 7.32 -1.50
C GLU A 78 -8.77 7.49 -1.33
N SER A 79 -8.12 6.60 -0.58
CA SER A 79 -6.66 6.59 -0.41
C SER A 79 -6.02 5.30 -0.89
N TYR A 80 -4.73 5.39 -1.15
CA TYR A 80 -3.86 4.25 -1.37
C TYR A 80 -2.51 4.40 -0.66
N GLY A 81 -1.78 3.29 -0.57
CA GLY A 81 -0.45 3.23 0.00
C GLY A 81 0.26 1.96 -0.42
N LYS A 82 1.59 1.98 -0.43
CA LYS A 82 2.38 0.76 -0.67
C LYS A 82 3.58 0.69 0.26
N ALA A 83 3.97 -0.51 0.66
CA ALA A 83 5.14 -0.68 1.49
C ALA A 83 5.84 -2.01 1.22
N ALA A 84 7.11 -2.11 1.59
CA ALA A 84 7.85 -3.36 1.51
C ALA A 84 8.81 -3.54 2.70
N ALA A 85 8.84 -4.76 3.24
CA ALA A 85 9.83 -5.21 4.20
C ALA A 85 10.69 -6.31 3.58
N VAL A 86 12.01 -6.12 3.55
CA VAL A 86 12.97 -7.09 3.00
C VAL A 86 13.63 -7.86 4.13
N GLY A 87 13.73 -9.18 3.96
CA GLY A 87 14.43 -10.07 4.87
C GLY A 87 15.92 -9.76 5.01
N GLU A 88 16.54 -10.32 6.04
CA GLU A 88 17.93 -10.04 6.42
C GLU A 88 18.96 -10.30 5.33
N ASN A 89 18.74 -11.24 4.41
CA ASN A 89 19.69 -11.52 3.33
C ASN A 89 19.47 -10.64 2.09
N GLY A 90 18.51 -9.70 2.10
CA GLY A 90 18.38 -8.68 1.07
C GLY A 90 18.87 -7.30 1.53
N GLU A 91 18.71 -6.31 0.66
CA GLU A 91 19.05 -4.90 0.93
C GLU A 91 17.83 -3.98 0.74
N LEU A 92 17.99 -2.70 1.08
CA LEU A 92 16.91 -1.72 1.02
C LEU A 92 16.52 -1.39 -0.44
N GLU A 93 17.47 -1.50 -1.36
CA GLU A 93 17.29 -1.30 -2.79
C GLU A 93 16.37 -2.37 -3.39
N HIS A 94 16.32 -3.58 -2.82
CA HIS A 94 15.32 -4.58 -3.21
C HIS A 94 13.88 -4.10 -2.90
N ALA A 95 13.68 -3.45 -1.73
CA ALA A 95 12.40 -2.83 -1.38
C ALA A 95 12.10 -1.64 -2.30
N ALA A 96 13.11 -0.85 -2.65
CA ALA A 96 12.94 0.28 -3.55
C ALA A 96 12.57 -0.18 -4.97
N ALA A 97 13.22 -1.21 -5.48
CA ALA A 97 12.99 -1.76 -6.81
C ALA A 97 11.61 -2.39 -6.93
N ILE A 98 11.17 -3.18 -5.93
CA ILE A 98 9.84 -3.79 -5.98
C ILE A 98 8.73 -2.73 -5.84
N LEU A 99 8.99 -1.60 -5.19
CA LEU A 99 8.06 -0.47 -5.09
C LEU A 99 8.27 0.58 -6.21
N HIS A 100 9.05 0.28 -7.24
CA HIS A 100 9.34 1.21 -8.34
C HIS A 100 8.06 1.79 -8.98
N PRO A 101 8.07 3.00 -9.57
CA PRO A 101 6.91 3.61 -10.24
C PRO A 101 6.15 2.73 -11.24
N LYS A 102 6.79 1.71 -11.82
CA LYS A 102 6.12 0.69 -12.66
C LYS A 102 4.94 0.02 -11.94
N MET A 103 5.03 -0.21 -10.63
CA MET A 103 3.90 -0.70 -9.81
C MET A 103 2.68 0.22 -9.85
N GLY A 104 2.87 1.53 -10.05
CA GLY A 104 1.78 2.49 -9.92
C GLY A 104 0.77 2.48 -11.07
N ALA A 105 1.16 2.10 -12.29
CA ALA A 105 0.24 2.03 -13.43
C ALA A 105 -0.87 0.98 -13.24
N PRO A 106 -0.57 -0.29 -12.88
CA PRO A 106 -1.61 -1.28 -12.62
C PRO A 106 -2.49 -0.95 -11.41
N VAL A 107 -1.94 -0.34 -10.36
CA VAL A 107 -2.74 0.11 -9.20
C VAL A 107 -3.80 1.13 -9.65
N ARG A 108 -3.38 2.17 -10.38
CA ARG A 108 -4.30 3.21 -10.89
C ARG A 108 -5.33 2.67 -11.84
N LYS A 109 -4.98 1.66 -12.64
CA LYS A 109 -5.93 0.98 -13.52
C LYS A 109 -7.03 0.27 -12.72
N VAL A 110 -6.68 -0.41 -11.63
CA VAL A 110 -7.65 -1.08 -10.76
C VAL A 110 -8.55 -0.06 -10.04
N LEU A 111 -8.01 1.08 -9.62
CA LEU A 111 -8.74 2.13 -8.90
C LEU A 111 -9.44 3.15 -9.81
N GLU A 112 -9.39 2.96 -11.14
CA GLU A 112 -10.00 3.79 -12.18
C GLU A 112 -9.55 5.27 -12.22
N LYS A 113 -8.67 5.69 -11.31
CA LYS A 113 -8.00 6.99 -11.25
C LYS A 113 -6.84 6.90 -10.26
N GLY A 114 -6.22 8.04 -9.95
CA GLY A 114 -5.23 8.17 -8.89
C GLY A 114 -4.03 9.00 -9.31
N ALA A 115 -4.27 10.26 -9.70
CA ALA A 115 -3.22 11.15 -10.22
C ALA A 115 -2.07 11.39 -9.24
N ALA A 116 -2.30 11.26 -7.93
CA ALA A 116 -1.27 11.48 -6.92
C ALA A 116 -0.11 10.47 -7.00
N LEU A 117 0.98 10.82 -6.34
CA LEU A 117 2.04 9.86 -6.05
C LEU A 117 1.54 8.88 -4.98
N ILE A 118 1.68 7.58 -5.21
CA ILE A 118 1.37 6.56 -4.19
C ILE A 118 2.42 6.68 -3.08
N PRO A 119 2.05 7.08 -1.85
CA PRO A 119 3.00 7.19 -0.76
C PRO A 119 3.56 5.81 -0.42
N SER A 120 4.84 5.75 -0.05
CA SER A 120 5.45 4.48 0.28
C SER A 120 6.51 4.52 1.37
N SER A 121 6.63 3.40 2.09
CA SER A 121 7.68 3.14 3.07
C SER A 121 8.45 1.87 2.68
N LYS A 122 9.69 1.76 3.13
CA LYS A 122 10.55 0.61 2.90
C LYS A 122 11.38 0.32 4.14
N LYS A 123 11.50 -0.95 4.50
CA LYS A 123 12.16 -1.40 5.72
C LYS A 123 12.95 -2.69 5.45
N ARG A 124 14.02 -2.91 6.21
CA ARG A 124 14.59 -4.25 6.43
C ARG A 124 14.12 -4.78 7.78
N GLY A 125 13.70 -6.04 7.83
CA GLY A 125 13.16 -6.65 9.04
C GLY A 125 13.18 -8.17 8.96
N GLY A 126 13.01 -8.82 10.12
CA GLY A 126 12.88 -10.27 10.24
C GLY A 126 11.42 -10.72 10.40
N LEU A 127 11.26 -11.97 10.79
CA LEU A 127 9.95 -12.59 11.02
C LEU A 127 9.10 -11.77 11.99
N GLY A 128 7.87 -11.45 11.58
CA GLY A 128 6.93 -10.72 12.41
C GLY A 128 7.25 -9.23 12.51
N CYS A 129 8.08 -8.65 11.63
CA CYS A 129 8.25 -7.21 11.63
C CYS A 129 6.92 -6.51 11.28
N VAL A 130 6.58 -5.46 12.01
CA VAL A 130 5.45 -4.58 11.68
C VAL A 130 5.87 -3.67 10.52
N LEU A 131 4.98 -3.53 9.55
CA LEU A 131 5.16 -2.69 8.38
C LEU A 131 4.06 -1.63 8.31
N ASP A 132 4.47 -0.37 8.46
CA ASP A 132 3.59 0.80 8.29
C ASP A 132 3.39 1.13 6.81
N VAL A 133 2.15 1.02 6.33
CA VAL A 133 1.77 1.45 4.97
C VAL A 133 1.24 2.88 5.04
N PRO A 134 1.99 3.91 4.58
CA PRO A 134 1.49 5.27 4.58
C PRO A 134 0.33 5.41 3.58
N LEU A 135 -0.69 6.18 3.93
CA LEU A 135 -1.89 6.41 3.13
C LEU A 135 -2.00 7.88 2.74
N GLY A 136 -2.44 8.12 1.50
CA GLY A 136 -2.75 9.45 0.97
C GLY A 136 -3.85 9.38 -0.08
N HIS A 137 -4.61 10.47 -0.21
CA HIS A 137 -5.74 10.52 -1.16
C HIS A 137 -5.24 10.28 -2.58
N LYS A 138 -5.90 9.37 -3.30
CA LYS A 138 -5.41 8.88 -4.60
C LYS A 138 -5.37 9.97 -5.66
N ASP A 139 -6.31 10.91 -5.62
CA ASP A 139 -6.45 11.91 -6.68
C ASP A 139 -5.68 13.21 -6.43
N ALA A 140 -5.28 13.50 -5.18
CA ALA A 140 -4.60 14.74 -4.83
C ALA A 140 -3.81 14.61 -3.51
N ALA A 141 -2.49 14.77 -3.58
CA ALA A 141 -1.58 14.55 -2.47
C ALA A 141 -1.79 15.52 -1.29
N TYR A 142 -2.45 16.67 -1.47
CA TYR A 142 -2.64 17.64 -0.39
C TYR A 142 -3.97 17.54 0.37
N VAL A 143 -4.82 16.55 0.05
CA VAL A 143 -6.09 16.34 0.75
C VAL A 143 -5.83 15.89 2.20
N ARG A 144 -5.86 16.85 3.12
CA ARG A 144 -5.29 16.67 4.47
C ARG A 144 -6.08 15.70 5.34
N SER A 145 -7.36 15.49 5.05
CA SER A 145 -8.19 14.52 5.77
C SER A 145 -7.77 13.06 5.53
N HIS A 146 -6.90 12.79 4.55
CA HIS A 146 -6.54 11.44 4.09
C HIS A 146 -5.10 11.03 4.38
N PHE A 147 -4.31 11.90 5.00
CA PHE A 147 -3.03 11.48 5.58
C PHE A 147 -3.28 10.54 6.75
N ASP A 148 -2.82 9.31 6.62
CA ASP A 148 -2.98 8.24 7.61
C ASP A 148 -1.89 7.16 7.38
N GLY A 149 -1.92 6.07 8.13
CA GLY A 149 -1.14 4.88 7.87
C GLY A 149 -1.78 3.62 8.45
N MET A 150 -1.61 2.49 7.77
CA MET A 150 -2.12 1.19 8.20
C MET A 150 -0.96 0.25 8.53
N GLU A 151 -0.95 -0.30 9.74
CA GLU A 151 0.00 -1.35 10.10
C GLU A 151 -0.43 -2.70 9.54
N VAL A 152 0.55 -3.47 9.03
CA VAL A 152 0.37 -4.89 8.70
C VAL A 152 1.51 -5.72 9.26
N GLN A 153 1.20 -6.95 9.65
CA GLN A 153 2.17 -7.88 10.20
C GLN A 153 1.80 -9.31 9.81
N ILE A 154 2.81 -10.12 9.46
CA ILE A 154 2.68 -11.56 9.27
C ILE A 154 3.71 -12.23 10.17
N ASN A 155 3.27 -13.05 11.12
CA ASN A 155 4.09 -13.59 12.21
C ASN A 155 5.37 -14.33 11.74
N ASP A 156 5.33 -14.97 10.56
CA ASP A 156 6.41 -15.76 9.99
C ASP A 156 7.03 -15.13 8.73
N ALA A 157 6.92 -13.81 8.56
CA ALA A 157 7.45 -13.10 7.40
C ALA A 157 7.99 -11.69 7.72
N PRO A 158 8.89 -11.16 6.88
CA PRO A 158 9.65 -11.89 5.85
C PRO A 158 10.72 -12.80 6.50
N ARG A 159 10.91 -14.01 5.94
CA ARG A 159 12.14 -14.79 6.21
C ARG A 159 13.34 -14.08 5.60
N ALA A 160 14.56 -14.51 5.96
CA ALA A 160 15.80 -13.87 5.51
C ALA A 160 15.88 -13.69 3.98
N ASN A 161 15.40 -14.66 3.20
CA ASN A 161 15.41 -14.64 1.74
C ASN A 161 14.08 -14.19 1.11
N GLU A 162 13.25 -13.44 1.84
CA GLU A 162 11.92 -13.04 1.38
C GLU A 162 11.75 -11.52 1.34
N ILE A 163 10.71 -11.09 0.63
CA ILE A 163 10.18 -9.73 0.67
C ILE A 163 8.69 -9.81 1.00
N MET A 164 8.25 -9.04 1.99
CA MET A 164 6.85 -8.77 2.25
C MET A 164 6.46 -7.47 1.55
N VAL A 165 5.47 -7.51 0.66
CA VAL A 165 4.99 -6.37 -0.14
C VAL A 165 3.53 -6.13 0.18
N ALA A 166 3.18 -4.89 0.51
CA ALA A 166 1.82 -4.51 0.90
C ALA A 166 1.28 -3.40 0.01
N ILE A 167 -0.01 -3.49 -0.31
CA ILE A 167 -0.81 -2.36 -0.81
C ILE A 167 -1.99 -2.18 0.13
N ALA A 168 -2.20 -0.94 0.57
CA ALA A 168 -3.35 -0.53 1.34
C ALA A 168 -4.26 0.39 0.53
N VAL A 169 -5.56 0.27 0.76
CA VAL A 169 -6.62 1.06 0.14
C VAL A 169 -7.63 1.44 1.22
N THR A 170 -8.20 2.64 1.14
CA THR A 170 -9.32 3.06 1.99
C THR A 170 -10.52 3.44 1.13
N ASP A 171 -11.71 3.45 1.71
CA ASP A 171 -12.92 4.04 1.11
C ASP A 171 -13.34 5.34 1.83
N SER A 172 -12.46 5.85 2.70
CA SER A 172 -12.68 7.04 3.51
C SER A 172 -11.37 7.75 3.85
N GLY A 173 -11.48 8.97 4.40
CA GLY A 173 -10.41 9.62 5.14
C GLY A 173 -10.32 9.15 6.60
N ARG A 174 -9.59 9.90 7.43
CA ARG A 174 -9.54 9.69 8.89
C ARG A 174 -10.94 9.80 9.52
N PRO A 175 -11.22 9.19 10.68
CA PRO A 175 -12.57 9.15 11.26
C PRO A 175 -13.10 10.52 11.69
N LEU A 176 -12.27 11.39 12.26
CA LEU A 176 -12.66 12.72 12.73
C LEU A 176 -11.73 13.84 12.21
N PRO A 177 -11.67 14.11 10.89
CA PRO A 177 -10.71 15.06 10.32
C PRO A 177 -11.12 16.51 10.64
N ARG A 178 -10.22 17.27 11.30
CA ARG A 178 -10.52 18.62 11.82
C ARG A 178 -9.31 19.56 11.88
N VAL A 179 -8.37 19.41 10.94
CA VAL A 179 -7.09 20.15 10.92
C VAL A 179 -6.90 20.98 9.64
N GLY A 180 -8.01 21.33 8.97
CA GLY A 180 -8.01 22.15 7.74
C GLY A 180 -7.35 21.46 6.55
N GLY A 181 -6.82 22.27 5.62
CA GLY A 181 -6.17 21.82 4.39
C GLY A 181 -7.13 21.66 3.21
N LEU A 182 -6.60 21.23 2.07
CA LEU A 182 -7.38 20.94 0.88
C LEU A 182 -8.41 19.84 1.17
N THR A 183 -9.65 20.06 0.75
CA THR A 183 -10.76 19.12 0.89
C THR A 183 -10.98 18.33 -0.40
N LYS A 184 -11.73 17.21 -0.32
CA LYS A 184 -12.07 16.41 -1.51
C LYS A 184 -12.85 17.21 -2.56
N ALA A 185 -13.69 18.14 -2.12
CA ALA A 185 -14.52 18.95 -3.00
C ALA A 185 -13.71 20.01 -3.78
N GLU A 186 -12.51 20.34 -3.29
CA GLU A 186 -11.61 21.32 -3.92
C GLU A 186 -10.63 20.65 -4.89
N ILE A 187 -10.74 19.33 -5.10
CA ILE A 187 -9.81 18.61 -5.96
C ILE A 187 -9.99 19.02 -7.42
N LYS A 188 -8.87 19.40 -8.06
CA LYS A 188 -8.83 19.58 -9.52
C LYS A 188 -8.44 18.27 -10.20
N GLY A 189 -7.45 17.59 -9.63
CA GLY A 189 -7.02 16.25 -10.07
C GLY A 189 -6.19 16.26 -11.36
N GLU A 190 -5.56 17.40 -11.68
CA GLU A 190 -4.77 17.59 -12.91
C GLU A 190 -3.30 17.20 -12.71
N ASP A 191 -2.71 17.57 -11.56
CA ASP A 191 -1.28 17.39 -11.26
C ASP A 191 -1.01 16.31 -10.19
N GLY A 192 -2.06 15.72 -9.63
CA GLY A 192 -1.97 14.76 -8.52
C GLY A 192 -1.62 15.40 -7.17
N LEU A 193 -1.54 16.72 -7.08
CA LEU A 193 -1.26 17.46 -5.86
C LEU A 193 -2.52 18.11 -5.30
N ARG A 194 -3.31 18.76 -6.17
CA ARG A 194 -4.52 19.49 -5.80
C ARG A 194 -5.75 18.99 -6.52
#